data_AF-A0A345PF56-F1
#
_entry.id   AF-A0A345PF56-F1
#
_cell.length_a   1.000
_cell.length_b   1.000
_cell.length_c   1.000
_cell.angle_alpha   90.00
_cell.angle_beta   90.00
_cell.angle_gamma   90.00
#
_symmetry.space_group_name_H-M   'P 1'
#
loop_
_entity.id
_entity.type
_entity.pdbx_description
1 polymer ?
#
loop_
_entity_poly.entity_id
_entity_poly.type
_entity_poly.pdbx_seq_one_letter_code
_entity_poly.pdbx_strand_id
1 'polypeptide(L)'
;METLPNWFWIIYYIFLFFSLVTGLIGLVRQWLSTLSAFTISLSLLAPLVSFVYSIQRSSGVTELEYLIAQLKTGDLWAIFITVIFLYLIAWNLFLLTYLIIKLSRIPSVKEKLLMAKRKLLELLKKLQSNRQDEESKSEGVKSESK
;
A
#
# COMPACT_ATOMS: atom_id res chain seq x y z
N MET A 1 -8.16 17.30 16.77
CA MET A 1 -8.49 15.99 16.19
C MET A 1 -7.19 15.39 15.72
N GLU A 2 -6.67 14.39 16.43
CA GLU A 2 -5.47 13.68 15.98
C GLU A 2 -5.91 12.64 14.95
N THR A 3 -5.63 12.94 13.68
CA THR A 3 -5.87 12.05 12.56
C THR A 3 -4.59 11.32 12.21
N LEU A 4 -4.71 10.09 11.71
CA LEU A 4 -3.56 9.38 11.15
C LEU A 4 -2.90 10.22 10.05
N PRO A 5 -1.57 10.13 9.89
CA PRO A 5 -0.84 10.90 8.87
C PRO A 5 -1.48 10.72 7.49
N ASN A 6 -1.61 11.79 6.71
CA ASN A 6 -2.23 11.76 5.36
C ASN A 6 -1.66 10.66 4.44
N TRP A 7 -0.38 10.32 4.60
CA TRP A 7 0.26 9.26 3.82
C TRP A 7 -0.37 7.87 4.05
N PHE A 8 -0.89 7.61 5.25
CA PHE A 8 -1.57 6.35 5.58
C PHE A 8 -2.87 6.19 4.77
N TRP A 9 -3.65 7.27 4.68
CA TRP A 9 -4.87 7.30 3.87
C TRP A 9 -4.58 7.08 2.39
N ILE A 10 -3.52 7.70 1.87
CA ILE A 10 -3.08 7.52 0.48
C ILE A 10 -2.78 6.04 0.20
N ILE A 11 -2.02 5.36 1.08
CA ILE A 11 -1.71 3.93 0.95
C ILE A 11 -3.00 3.09 1.02
N TYR A 12 -3.89 3.41 1.97
CA TYR A 12 -5.15 2.70 2.14
C TYR A 12 -6.03 2.78 0.88
N TYR A 13 -6.16 3.97 0.29
CA TYR A 13 -6.92 4.15 -0.95
C TYR A 13 -6.28 3.43 -2.14
N ILE A 14 -4.94 3.47 -2.26
CA ILE A 14 -4.22 2.71 -3.30
C ILE A 14 -4.47 1.21 -3.13
N PHE A 15 -4.40 0.70 -1.89
CA PHE A 15 -4.67 -0.70 -1.59
C PHE A 15 -6.11 -1.09 -1.94
N LEU A 16 -7.09 -0.26 -1.56
CA LEU A 16 -8.50 -0.48 -1.89
C LEU A 16 -8.73 -0.46 -3.40
N PHE A 17 -8.15 0.52 -4.10
CA PHE A 17 -8.26 0.64 -5.55
C PHE A 17 -7.64 -0.56 -6.26
N PHE A 18 -6.48 -1.03 -5.78
CA PHE A 18 -5.85 -2.24 -6.30
C PHE A 18 -6.74 -3.46 -6.08
N SER A 19 -7.28 -3.62 -4.87
CA SER A 19 -8.20 -4.71 -4.53
C SER A 19 -9.45 -4.70 -5.42
N LEU A 20 -9.98 -3.52 -5.73
CA LEU A 20 -11.17 -3.34 -6.57
C LEU A 20 -10.89 -3.68 -8.05
N VAL A 21 -9.82 -3.12 -8.62
CA VAL A 21 -9.39 -3.44 -9.99
C VAL A 21 -9.13 -4.94 -10.12
N THR A 22 -8.46 -5.53 -9.14
CA THR A 22 -8.10 -6.95 -9.18
C THR A 22 -9.32 -7.86 -9.00
N GLY A 23 -10.29 -7.48 -8.16
CA GLY A 23 -11.59 -8.14 -8.06
C GLY A 23 -12.38 -8.09 -9.38
N LEU A 24 -12.29 -6.98 -10.12
CA LEU A 24 -12.90 -6.85 -11.44
C LEU A 24 -12.24 -7.76 -12.48
N ILE A 25 -10.89 -7.83 -12.50
CA ILE A 25 -10.15 -8.77 -13.36
C ILE A 25 -10.48 -10.23 -13.02
N GLY A 26 -10.64 -10.56 -11.74
CA GLY A 26 -11.03 -11.88 -11.27
C GLY A 26 -12.43 -12.29 -11.73
N LEU A 27 -13.38 -11.34 -11.69
CA LEU A 27 -14.74 -11.53 -12.16
C LEU A 27 -14.78 -11.76 -13.69
N VAL A 28 -14.07 -10.93 -14.46
CA VAL A 28 -14.01 -11.02 -15.93
C VAL A 28 -13.36 -12.33 -16.40
N ARG A 29 -12.43 -12.89 -15.63
CA ARG A 29 -11.71 -14.10 -16.02
C ARG A 29 -12.34 -15.40 -15.54
N GLN A 30 -13.48 -15.34 -14.82
CA GLN A 30 -14.28 -16.47 -14.32
C GLN A 30 -13.55 -17.58 -13.52
N TRP A 31 -12.26 -17.43 -13.27
CA TRP A 31 -11.42 -18.49 -12.66
C TRP A 31 -11.79 -18.73 -11.19
N LEU A 32 -12.43 -17.77 -10.52
CA LEU A 32 -12.79 -17.81 -9.09
C LEU A 32 -14.13 -17.09 -8.81
N SER A 33 -15.16 -17.38 -9.61
CA SER A 33 -16.44 -16.64 -9.65
C SER A 33 -17.07 -16.37 -8.26
N THR A 34 -17.08 -17.37 -7.38
CA THR A 34 -17.70 -17.26 -6.05
C THR A 34 -16.83 -16.48 -5.05
N LEU A 35 -15.52 -16.70 -5.06
CA LEU A 35 -14.56 -16.00 -4.17
C LEU A 35 -14.36 -14.54 -4.60
N SER A 36 -14.44 -14.24 -5.89
CA SER A 36 -14.32 -12.88 -6.42
C SER A 36 -15.55 -12.03 -6.05
N ALA A 37 -16.75 -12.58 -6.15
CA ALA A 37 -17.97 -11.92 -5.70
C ALA A 37 -17.92 -11.62 -4.19
N PHE A 38 -17.45 -12.57 -3.39
CA PHE A 38 -17.27 -12.39 -1.94
C PHE A 38 -16.26 -11.28 -1.64
N THR A 39 -15.14 -11.24 -2.36
CA THR A 39 -14.11 -10.20 -2.22
C THR A 39 -14.65 -8.80 -2.56
N ILE A 40 -15.46 -8.66 -3.62
CA ILE A 40 -16.07 -7.38 -4.00
C ILE A 40 -16.99 -6.91 -2.87
N SER A 41 -17.87 -7.78 -2.37
CA SER A 41 -18.74 -7.47 -1.23
C SER A 41 -17.95 -7.09 0.01
N LEU A 42 -16.87 -7.82 0.35
CA LEU A 42 -16.00 -7.49 1.48
C LEU A 42 -15.23 -6.17 1.28
N SER A 43 -14.82 -5.86 0.06
CA SER A 43 -14.15 -4.61 -0.28
C SER A 43 -15.07 -3.40 -0.18
N LEU A 44 -16.38 -3.58 -0.36
CA LEU A 44 -17.41 -2.56 -0.13
C LEU A 44 -17.84 -2.49 1.34
N LEU A 45 -17.87 -3.64 2.02
CA LEU A 45 -18.15 -3.72 3.46
C LEU A 45 -17.00 -3.13 4.30
N ALA A 46 -15.74 -3.29 3.90
CA ALA A 46 -14.59 -2.78 4.65
C ALA A 46 -14.65 -1.27 4.94
N PRO A 47 -14.89 -0.37 3.95
CA PRO A 47 -15.05 1.06 4.22
C PRO A 47 -16.37 1.36 4.96
N LEU A 48 -17.43 0.60 4.72
CA LEU A 48 -18.74 0.81 5.37
C LEU A 48 -18.68 0.46 6.86
N VAL A 49 -18.03 -0.64 7.22
CA VAL A 49 -17.82 -1.05 8.61
C VAL A 49 -16.78 -0.14 9.28
N SER A 50 -15.71 0.25 8.58
CA SER A 50 -14.76 1.25 9.10
C SER A 50 -15.42 2.60 9.39
N PHE A 51 -16.40 2.99 8.56
CA PHE A 51 -17.18 4.21 8.77
C PHE A 51 -18.08 4.11 10.02
N VAL A 52 -18.83 3.02 10.18
CA VAL A 52 -19.65 2.76 11.38
C VAL A 52 -18.78 2.73 12.64
N TYR A 53 -17.58 2.19 12.54
CA TYR A 53 -16.63 2.09 13.64
C TYR A 53 -16.00 3.44 14.00
N SER A 54 -15.75 4.29 13.01
CA SER A 54 -15.25 5.67 13.20
C SER A 54 -16.27 6.55 13.94
N ILE A 55 -17.57 6.30 13.75
CA ILE A 55 -18.65 7.03 14.44
C ILE A 55 -18.76 6.67 15.93
N GLN A 56 -18.41 5.45 16.35
CA GLN A 56 -18.42 5.04 17.76
C GLN A 56 -17.21 5.54 18.57
N ARG A 57 -16.25 6.20 17.92
CA ARG A 57 -15.01 6.69 18.54
C ARG A 57 -15.29 7.87 19.47
N SER A 58 -14.76 7.81 20.70
CA SER A 58 -14.70 8.96 21.61
C SER A 58 -13.62 9.96 21.15
N SER A 59 -13.93 11.25 21.24
CA SER A 59 -13.05 12.33 20.77
C SER A 59 -11.73 12.37 21.56
N GLY A 60 -10.63 11.92 20.95
CA GLY A 60 -9.29 12.06 21.53
C GLY A 60 -8.32 10.91 21.29
N VAL A 61 -8.78 9.74 20.82
CA VAL A 61 -7.93 8.57 20.55
C VAL A 61 -7.74 8.34 19.04
N THR A 62 -6.58 7.87 18.60
CA THR A 62 -6.36 7.56 17.18
C THR A 62 -7.20 6.35 16.74
N GLU A 63 -7.58 6.27 15.46
CA GLU A 63 -8.48 5.23 14.94
C GLU A 63 -7.89 3.81 15.10
N LEU A 64 -6.58 3.65 14.88
CA LEU A 64 -5.86 2.40 15.07
C LEU A 64 -5.82 1.98 16.54
N GLU A 65 -5.59 2.93 17.43
CA GLU A 65 -5.49 2.68 18.87
C GLU A 65 -6.85 2.33 19.46
N TYR A 66 -7.93 2.97 18.99
CA TYR A 66 -9.30 2.58 19.31
C TYR A 66 -9.64 1.17 18.82
N LEU A 67 -9.21 0.80 17.61
CA LEU A 67 -9.38 -0.54 17.07
C LEU A 67 -8.66 -1.59 17.94
N ILE A 68 -7.40 -1.34 18.31
CA ILE A 68 -6.60 -2.23 19.15
C ILE A 68 -7.19 -2.34 20.57
N ALA A 69 -7.68 -1.24 21.14
CA ALA A 69 -8.29 -1.21 22.46
C ALA A 69 -9.58 -2.04 22.50
N GLN A 70 -10.47 -1.86 21.53
CA GLN A 70 -11.69 -2.67 21.42
C GLN A 70 -11.40 -4.13 21.07
N LEU A 71 -10.35 -4.41 20.29
CA LEU A 71 -9.92 -5.79 20.00
C LEU A 71 -9.46 -6.50 21.28
N LYS A 72 -8.76 -5.80 22.19
CA LYS A 72 -8.44 -6.30 23.53
C LYS A 72 -9.66 -6.47 24.43
N THR A 73 -10.69 -5.67 24.21
CA THR A 73 -11.96 -5.74 24.95
C THR A 73 -12.86 -6.87 24.43
N GLY A 74 -12.50 -7.49 23.29
CA GLY A 74 -13.26 -8.58 22.68
C GLY A 74 -14.50 -8.11 21.93
N ASP A 75 -14.53 -6.86 21.46
CA ASP A 75 -15.68 -6.35 20.72
C ASP A 75 -15.87 -7.11 19.40
N LEU A 76 -17.11 -7.55 19.15
CA LEU A 76 -17.47 -8.35 17.98
C LEU A 76 -17.23 -7.58 16.66
N TRP A 77 -17.43 -6.25 16.65
CA TRP A 77 -17.17 -5.44 15.47
C TRP A 77 -15.68 -5.33 15.20
N ALA A 78 -14.86 -5.12 16.23
CA ALA A 78 -13.39 -5.06 16.11
C ALA A 78 -12.81 -6.36 15.52
N ILE A 79 -13.30 -7.51 15.99
CA ILE A 79 -12.89 -8.83 15.50
C ILE A 79 -13.33 -9.00 14.04
N PHE A 80 -14.58 -8.67 13.73
CA PHE A 80 -15.12 -8.81 12.38
C PHE A 80 -14.35 -7.95 11.36
N ILE A 81 -14.03 -6.71 11.73
CA ILE A 81 -13.19 -5.81 10.94
C ILE A 81 -11.82 -6.45 10.71
N THR A 82 -11.17 -6.92 11.78
CA THR A 82 -9.83 -7.50 11.71
C THR A 82 -9.79 -8.72 10.79
N VAL A 83 -10.80 -9.61 10.87
CA VAL A 83 -10.91 -10.78 10.00
C VAL A 83 -11.11 -10.40 8.54
N ILE A 84 -11.97 -9.41 8.25
CA ILE A 84 -12.17 -8.88 6.89
C ILE A 84 -10.87 -8.31 6.32
N PHE A 85 -10.16 -7.51 7.11
CA PHE A 85 -8.87 -6.94 6.69
C PHE A 85 -7.82 -8.01 6.44
N LEU A 86 -7.72 -9.01 7.33
CA LEU A 86 -6.76 -10.11 7.16
C LEU A 86 -7.07 -10.93 5.90
N TYR A 87 -8.35 -11.19 5.64
CA TYR A 87 -8.80 -11.84 4.41
C TYR A 87 -8.46 -11.02 3.16
N LEU A 88 -8.74 -9.71 3.17
CA LEU A 88 -8.41 -8.80 2.06
C LEU A 88 -6.90 -8.76 1.79
N ILE A 89 -6.06 -8.74 2.84
CA ILE A 89 -4.61 -8.79 2.71
C ILE A 89 -4.18 -10.11 2.07
N ALA A 90 -4.65 -11.25 2.58
CA ALA A 90 -4.30 -12.57 2.04
C ALA A 90 -4.72 -12.70 0.57
N TRP A 91 -5.92 -12.24 0.23
CA TRP A 91 -6.44 -12.24 -1.14
C TRP A 91 -5.61 -11.34 -2.07
N ASN A 92 -5.28 -10.12 -1.65
CA ASN A 92 -4.43 -9.21 -2.40
C ASN A 92 -3.04 -9.82 -2.61
N LEU A 93 -2.45 -10.48 -1.62
CA LEU A 93 -1.13 -11.10 -1.74
C LEU A 93 -1.12 -12.27 -2.74
N PHE A 94 -2.15 -13.12 -2.67
CA PHE A 94 -2.33 -14.24 -3.58
C PHE A 94 -2.48 -13.75 -5.04
N LEU A 95 -3.35 -12.77 -5.26
CA LEU A 95 -3.55 -12.22 -6.61
C LEU A 95 -2.39 -11.37 -7.10
N LEU A 96 -1.72 -10.61 -6.24
CA LEU A 96 -0.52 -9.86 -6.60
C LEU A 96 0.57 -10.83 -7.08
N THR A 97 0.75 -11.96 -6.39
CA THR A 97 1.69 -13.02 -6.80
C THR A 97 1.29 -13.58 -8.17
N TYR A 98 0.02 -13.91 -8.37
CA TYR A 98 -0.48 -14.38 -9.66
C TYR A 98 -0.30 -13.35 -10.79
N LEU A 99 -0.59 -12.07 -10.52
CA LEU A 99 -0.43 -10.98 -11.46
C LEU A 99 1.05 -10.78 -11.80
N ILE A 100 1.95 -10.80 -10.81
CA ILE A 100 3.40 -10.70 -11.02
C ILE A 100 3.90 -11.86 -11.87
N ILE A 101 3.46 -13.09 -11.60
CA ILE A 101 3.83 -14.28 -12.40
C ILE A 101 3.35 -14.08 -13.84
N LYS A 102 2.10 -13.66 -14.04
CA LYS A 102 1.53 -13.43 -15.37
C LYS A 102 2.22 -12.28 -16.11
N LEU A 103 2.51 -11.18 -15.42
CA LEU A 103 3.19 -10.00 -15.96
C LEU A 103 4.65 -10.32 -16.29
N SER A 104 5.31 -11.15 -15.48
CA SER A 104 6.67 -11.65 -15.72
C SER A 104 6.75 -12.62 -16.90
N ARG A 105 5.64 -13.24 -17.30
CA ARG A 105 5.57 -14.01 -18.56
C ARG A 105 5.53 -13.12 -19.80
N ILE A 106 5.16 -11.84 -19.69
CA ILE A 106 5.13 -10.92 -20.82
C ILE A 106 6.55 -10.39 -21.07
N PRO A 107 7.22 -10.77 -22.17
CA PRO A 107 8.61 -10.38 -22.43
C PRO A 107 8.77 -8.86 -22.51
N SER A 108 7.78 -8.16 -23.07
CA SER A 108 7.79 -6.69 -23.22
C SER A 108 7.80 -5.92 -21.89
N VAL A 109 7.28 -6.50 -20.80
CA VAL A 109 7.30 -5.85 -19.48
C VAL A 109 8.68 -5.96 -18.87
N LYS A 110 9.36 -7.12 -19.01
CA LYS A 110 10.74 -7.29 -18.54
C LYS A 110 11.68 -6.29 -19.20
N GLU A 111 11.54 -6.07 -20.51
CA GLU A 111 12.35 -5.11 -21.23
C GLU A 111 12.11 -3.67 -20.76
N LYS A 112 10.85 -3.25 -20.62
CA LYS A 112 10.51 -1.91 -20.11
C LYS A 112 10.99 -1.70 -18.67
N LEU A 113 10.85 -2.72 -17.82
CA LEU A 113 11.32 -2.68 -16.43
C LEU A 113 12.85 -2.56 -16.37
N LEU A 114 13.56 -3.30 -17.22
CA LEU A 114 15.01 -3.26 -17.31
C LEU A 114 15.49 -1.89 -17.80
N MET A 115 14.81 -1.29 -18.78
CA MET A 115 15.07 0.09 -19.23
C MET A 115 14.83 1.12 -18.12
N ALA A 116 13.72 1.01 -17.38
CA ALA A 116 13.44 1.91 -16.27
C ALA A 116 14.49 1.79 -15.16
N LYS A 117 14.90 0.57 -14.82
CA LYS A 117 15.96 0.32 -13.83
C LYS A 117 17.30 0.94 -14.26
N ARG A 118 17.66 0.85 -15.55
CA ARG A 118 18.87 1.49 -16.09
C ARG A 118 18.82 3.00 -15.95
N LYS A 119 17.70 3.63 -16.34
CA LYS A 119 17.50 5.07 -16.15
C LYS A 119 17.61 5.49 -14.68
N LEU A 120 17.01 4.72 -13.76
CA LEU A 120 17.12 4.99 -12.33
C LEU A 120 18.55 4.86 -11.82
N LEU A 121 19.30 3.86 -12.28
CA LEU A 121 20.72 3.69 -11.94
C LEU A 121 21.57 4.85 -12.46
N GLU A 122 21.30 5.36 -13.67
CA GLU A 122 21.97 6.55 -14.19
C GLU A 122 21.67 7.79 -13.34
N LEU A 123 20.41 7.99 -12.95
CA LEU A 123 20.04 9.11 -12.07
C LEU A 123 20.70 9.00 -10.70
N LEU A 124 20.72 7.80 -10.11
CA LEU A 124 21.40 7.56 -8.83
C LEU A 124 22.91 7.83 -8.94
N LYS A 125 23.56 7.36 -10.00
CA LYS A 125 24.98 7.61 -10.25
C LYS A 125 25.25 9.10 -10.43
N LYS A 126 24.39 9.81 -11.15
CA LYS A 126 24.49 11.25 -11.35
C LYS A 126 24.32 12.02 -10.04
N LEU A 127 23.34 11.63 -9.20
CA LEU A 127 23.14 12.20 -7.87
C LEU A 127 24.33 11.96 -6.94
N GLN A 128 24.91 10.75 -6.98
CA GLN A 128 26.06 10.41 -6.14
C GLN A 128 27.32 11.17 -6.55
N SER A 129 27.59 11.30 -7.86
CA SER A 129 28.68 12.13 -8.38
C SER A 129 28.54 13.59 -7.94
N ASN A 130 27.34 14.15 -8.12
CA ASN A 130 27.08 15.56 -7.79
C ASN A 130 27.26 15.84 -6.27
N ARG A 131 26.95 14.86 -5.41
CA ARG A 131 27.18 14.97 -3.96
C ARG A 131 28.68 14.96 -3.60
N GLN A 132 29.49 14.13 -4.26
CA GLN A 132 30.94 14.12 -4.04
C GLN A 132 31.62 15.42 -4.52
N ASP A 133 31.11 15.99 -5.61
CA ASP A 133 31.59 17.28 -6.13
C ASP A 133 31.21 18.44 -5.19
N GLU A 134 30.07 18.39 -4.50
CA GLU A 134 29.69 19.39 -3.48
C GLU A 134 30.50 19.27 -2.18
N GLU A 135 30.79 18.04 -1.72
CA GLU A 135 31.61 17.82 -0.51
C GLU A 135 33.07 18.28 -0.71
N SER A 136 33.69 17.93 -1.85
CA SER A 136 35.07 18.37 -2.17
C SER A 136 35.19 19.90 -2.33
N LYS A 137 34.16 20.55 -2.89
CA LYS A 137 34.11 22.02 -3.02
C LYS A 137 33.86 22.71 -1.68
N SER A 138 33.05 22.10 -0.80
CA SER A 138 32.82 22.60 0.56
C SER A 138 34.05 22.44 1.47
N GLU A 139 34.86 21.39 1.29
CA GLU A 139 36.11 21.19 2.03
C GLU A 139 37.23 22.12 1.53
N GLY A 140 37.34 22.32 0.22
CA GLY A 140 38.31 23.26 -0.37
C GLY A 140 38.10 24.71 0.07
N VAL A 141 36.85 25.19 0.10
CA VAL A 141 36.52 26.55 0.55
C VAL A 141 36.80 26.75 2.05
N LYS A 142 36.69 25.68 2.86
CA LYS A 142 36.98 25.74 4.31
C LYS A 142 38.48 25.72 4.61
N SER A 143 39.30 25.21 3.68
CA SER A 143 40.77 25.19 3.76
C SER A 143 41.41 26.51 3.36
N GLU A 144 40.82 27.27 2.44
CA GLU A 144 41.36 28.57 2.00
C GLU A 144 40.96 29.74 2.93
N SER A 145 40.03 29.54 3.87
CA SER A 145 39.60 30.57 4.82
C SER A 145 40.32 30.55 6.18
N LYS A 146 41.43 29.80 6.30
CA LYS A 146 42.25 29.67 7.51
C LYS A 146 43.67 30.13 7.24
#